data_AF-A0A345WLQ9-F1
#
_entry.id   AF-A0A345WLQ9-F1
#
_cell.length_a   1.000
_cell.length_b   1.000
_cell.length_c   1.000
_cell.angle_alpha   90.00
_cell.angle_beta   90.00
_cell.angle_gamma   90.00
#
_symmetry.space_group_name_H-M   'P 1'
#
loop_
_entity.id
_entity.type
_entity.pdbx_description
1 polymer ?
#
loop_
_entity_poly.entity_id
_entity_poly.type
_entity_poly.pdbx_seq_one_letter_code
_entity_poly.pdbx_strand_id
1 'polypeptide(L)'
;MLLTTPLRQIPGLALWRYVSGAFLTVGDTRDFRYLLPRILEVSVCDPGNANDPEIVLGKLALADWRSWSQQEQRVIEDLVDAWFEQTLANDLAEAAEGWLMGEVEHILCGAARAGMSLRPWLVRLSEADAAPVLAYLEEQFPTDMSPFWEFAPHGLQELTTILTVGRA
;
A
#
# COMPACT_ATOMS: atom_id res chain seq x y z
N MET A 1 9.71 6.42 -24.10
CA MET A 1 9.35 5.00 -24.21
C MET A 1 9.99 4.27 -23.03
N LEU A 2 9.22 3.58 -22.17
CA LEU A 2 9.73 3.03 -20.91
C LEU A 2 10.66 1.82 -21.12
N LEU A 3 10.31 0.96 -22.08
CA LEU A 3 11.06 -0.27 -22.38
C LEU A 3 12.41 -0.04 -23.07
N THR A 4 12.70 1.19 -23.50
CA THR A 4 14.01 1.57 -24.07
C THR A 4 14.96 2.17 -23.04
N THR A 5 14.49 2.41 -21.83
CA THR A 5 15.30 2.91 -20.72
C THR A 5 15.66 1.73 -19.81
N PRO A 6 16.92 1.59 -19.35
CA PRO A 6 17.27 0.56 -18.38
C PRO A 6 16.36 0.64 -17.14
N LEU A 7 15.86 -0.50 -16.65
CA LEU A 7 14.81 -0.56 -15.63
C LEU A 7 15.10 0.34 -14.41
N ARG A 8 16.33 0.28 -13.87
CA ARG A 8 16.75 1.07 -12.70
C ARG A 8 16.86 2.58 -12.96
N GLN A 9 16.89 2.99 -14.22
CA GLN A 9 17.03 4.39 -14.65
C GLN A 9 15.70 5.01 -15.06
N ILE A 10 14.59 4.27 -14.96
CA ILE A 10 13.28 4.82 -15.27
C ILE A 10 12.90 5.86 -14.17
N PRO A 11 12.60 7.12 -14.55
CA PRO A 11 12.22 8.16 -13.59
C PRO A 11 10.86 7.89 -12.94
N GLY A 12 10.68 8.29 -11.68
CA GLY A 12 9.43 8.14 -10.95
C GLY A 12 8.23 8.73 -11.68
N LEU A 13 8.33 9.97 -12.16
CA LEU A 13 7.28 10.62 -12.95
C LEU A 13 6.86 9.83 -14.21
N ALA A 14 7.77 9.09 -14.83
CA ALA A 14 7.45 8.27 -15.99
C ALA A 14 6.68 6.99 -15.57
N LEU A 15 7.04 6.40 -14.43
CA LEU A 15 6.31 5.29 -13.81
C LEU A 15 4.95 5.72 -13.30
N TRP A 16 4.85 6.90 -12.69
CA TRP A 16 3.59 7.48 -12.22
C TRP A 16 2.55 7.54 -13.33
N ARG A 17 2.97 8.02 -14.51
CA ARG A 17 2.10 8.08 -15.70
C ARG A 17 1.70 6.70 -16.18
N TYR A 18 2.62 5.75 -16.14
CA TYR A 18 2.36 4.38 -16.53
C TYR A 18 1.39 3.67 -15.58
N VAL A 19 1.65 3.72 -14.27
CA VAL A 19 0.82 3.09 -13.24
C VAL A 19 -0.60 3.63 -13.29
N SER A 20 -0.76 4.96 -13.43
CA SER A 20 -2.07 5.60 -13.58
C SER A 20 -2.88 5.03 -14.76
N GLY A 21 -2.22 4.68 -15.87
CA GLY A 21 -2.86 4.12 -17.09
C GLY A 21 -2.85 2.60 -17.21
N ALA A 22 -2.07 1.89 -16.38
CA ALA A 22 -1.85 0.45 -16.49
C ALA A 22 -3.19 -0.32 -16.38
N PHE A 23 -3.41 -1.23 -17.32
CA PHE A 23 -4.63 -2.05 -17.49
C PHE A 23 -5.90 -1.29 -17.91
N LEU A 24 -5.84 0.03 -18.03
CA LEU A 24 -6.94 0.85 -18.55
C LEU A 24 -6.67 1.23 -20.01
N THR A 25 -5.48 1.77 -20.28
CA THR A 25 -5.13 2.36 -21.57
C THR A 25 -3.69 2.05 -22.02
N VAL A 26 -2.85 1.49 -21.14
CA VAL A 26 -1.42 1.27 -21.41
C VAL A 26 -0.95 -0.08 -20.85
N GLY A 27 -0.20 -0.83 -21.67
CA GLY A 27 0.53 -2.04 -21.27
C GLY A 27 -0.35 -3.26 -20.96
N ASP A 28 0.30 -4.41 -20.83
CA ASP A 28 -0.32 -5.66 -20.39
C ASP A 28 0.31 -6.18 -19.08
N THR A 29 -0.14 -7.36 -18.63
CA THR A 29 0.36 -8.00 -17.40
C THR A 29 1.85 -8.27 -17.44
N ARG A 30 2.41 -8.55 -18.62
CA ARG A 30 3.84 -8.84 -18.78
C ARG A 30 4.66 -7.57 -18.61
N ASP A 31 4.22 -6.46 -19.21
CA ASP A 31 4.87 -5.15 -19.04
C ASP A 31 4.84 -4.73 -17.57
N PHE A 32 3.69 -4.88 -16.91
CA PHE A 32 3.55 -4.51 -15.50
C PHE A 32 4.47 -5.33 -14.61
N ARG A 33 4.49 -6.67 -14.77
CA ARG A 33 5.38 -7.55 -14.01
C ARG A 33 6.87 -7.23 -14.23
N TYR A 34 7.25 -6.83 -15.45
CA TYR A 34 8.63 -6.38 -15.73
C TYR A 34 8.98 -5.06 -15.03
N LEU A 35 8.05 -4.10 -15.00
CA LEU A 35 8.25 -2.79 -14.40
C LEU A 35 8.07 -2.78 -12.87
N LEU A 36 7.35 -3.77 -12.32
CA LEU A 36 6.97 -3.83 -10.91
C LEU A 36 8.11 -3.61 -9.93
N PRO A 37 9.31 -4.22 -10.07
CA PRO A 37 10.40 -3.99 -9.12
C PRO A 37 10.80 -2.53 -9.00
N ARG A 38 10.78 -1.79 -10.13
CA ARG A 38 11.12 -0.37 -10.15
C ARG A 38 9.97 0.50 -9.64
N ILE A 39 8.72 0.10 -9.92
CA ILE A 39 7.53 0.78 -9.39
C ILE A 39 7.58 0.74 -7.85
N LEU A 40 7.75 -0.45 -7.26
CA LEU A 40 7.83 -0.63 -5.81
C LEU A 40 9.03 0.11 -5.20
N GLU A 41 10.20 0.05 -5.85
CA GLU A 41 11.39 0.79 -5.39
C GLU A 41 11.12 2.30 -5.28
N VAL A 42 10.49 2.90 -6.30
CA VAL A 42 10.18 4.34 -6.29
C VAL A 42 9.07 4.65 -5.28
N SER A 43 8.05 3.80 -5.16
CA SER A 43 6.98 3.98 -4.19
C SER A 43 7.47 4.03 -2.74
N VAL A 44 8.48 3.22 -2.40
CA VAL A 44 9.05 3.18 -1.05
C VAL A 44 10.09 4.29 -0.84
N CYS A 45 10.99 4.50 -1.81
CA CYS A 45 12.16 5.36 -1.62
C CYS A 45 11.98 6.81 -2.07
N ASP A 46 10.99 7.09 -2.91
CA ASP A 46 10.71 8.41 -3.50
C ASP A 46 9.18 8.61 -3.69
N PRO A 47 8.40 8.53 -2.59
CA PRO A 47 6.94 8.53 -2.66
C PRO A 47 6.35 9.78 -3.33
N GLY A 48 7.01 10.93 -3.21
CA GLY A 48 6.59 12.19 -3.87
C GLY A 48 6.64 12.14 -5.40
N ASN A 49 7.32 11.13 -5.99
CA ASN A 49 7.34 10.86 -7.42
C ASN A 49 6.64 9.55 -7.80
N ALA A 50 5.91 8.94 -6.87
CA ALA A 50 5.16 7.71 -7.04
C ALA A 50 3.64 7.95 -6.96
N ASN A 51 2.86 6.97 -7.40
CA ASN A 51 1.43 6.94 -7.05
C ASN A 51 1.28 6.45 -5.61
N ASP A 52 0.16 6.83 -4.99
CA ASP A 52 -0.20 6.40 -3.65
C ASP A 52 -0.23 4.86 -3.55
N PRO A 53 0.10 4.29 -2.38
CA PRO A 53 0.18 2.85 -2.19
C PRO A 53 -1.05 2.09 -2.66
N GLU A 54 -2.25 2.60 -2.41
CA GLU A 54 -3.50 1.96 -2.82
C GLU A 54 -3.67 1.86 -4.33
N ILE A 55 -3.14 2.82 -5.08
CA ILE A 55 -3.14 2.78 -6.54
C ILE A 55 -2.15 1.71 -7.00
N VAL A 56 -0.91 1.75 -6.48
CA VAL A 56 0.18 0.85 -6.89
C VAL A 56 -0.15 -0.60 -6.56
N LEU A 57 -0.46 -0.90 -5.30
CA LEU A 57 -0.76 -2.26 -4.84
C LEU A 57 -2.08 -2.77 -5.44
N GLY A 58 -3.06 -1.90 -5.68
CA GLY A 58 -4.29 -2.27 -6.38
C GLY A 58 -4.05 -2.78 -7.81
N LYS A 59 -2.95 -2.40 -8.48
CA LYS A 59 -2.59 -2.94 -9.79
C LYS A 59 -2.14 -4.41 -9.74
N LEU A 60 -1.66 -4.90 -8.59
CA LEU A 60 -1.29 -6.31 -8.43
C LEU A 60 -2.50 -7.23 -8.67
N ALA A 61 -3.66 -6.88 -8.13
CA ALA A 61 -4.89 -7.64 -8.34
C ALA A 61 -5.30 -7.67 -9.83
N LEU A 62 -5.19 -6.53 -10.53
CA LEU A 62 -5.46 -6.46 -11.97
C LEU A 62 -4.48 -7.28 -12.80
N ALA A 63 -3.25 -7.45 -12.30
CA ALA A 63 -2.20 -8.26 -12.92
C ALA A 63 -2.31 -9.76 -12.59
N ASP A 64 -3.33 -10.16 -11.82
CA ASP A 64 -3.51 -11.52 -11.31
C ASP A 64 -2.23 -12.08 -10.65
N TRP A 65 -1.58 -11.27 -9.81
CA TRP A 65 -0.30 -11.63 -9.20
C TRP A 65 -0.35 -12.92 -8.36
N ARG A 66 -1.54 -13.30 -7.88
CA ARG A 66 -1.78 -14.54 -7.15
C ARG A 66 -1.60 -15.80 -8.01
N SER A 67 -1.57 -15.69 -9.34
CA SER A 67 -1.19 -16.79 -10.25
C SER A 67 0.31 -16.86 -10.53
N TRP A 68 1.11 -15.90 -10.06
CA TRP A 68 2.57 -15.91 -10.24
C TRP A 68 3.23 -16.92 -9.31
N SER A 69 4.55 -17.10 -9.45
CA SER A 69 5.25 -18.10 -8.63
C SER A 69 5.16 -17.78 -7.13
N GLN A 70 5.15 -18.80 -6.28
CA GLN A 70 5.12 -18.60 -4.83
C GLN A 70 6.33 -17.80 -4.31
N GLN A 71 7.45 -17.81 -5.03
CA GLN A 71 8.62 -17.01 -4.66
C GLN A 71 8.36 -15.53 -4.91
N GLU A 72 7.78 -15.18 -6.07
CA GLU A 72 7.43 -13.79 -6.37
C GLU A 72 6.35 -13.27 -5.43
N GLN A 73 5.34 -14.08 -5.13
CA GLN A 73 4.30 -13.69 -4.19
C GLN A 73 4.90 -13.36 -2.81
N ARG A 74 5.74 -14.25 -2.28
CA ARG A 74 6.42 -14.03 -1.00
C ARG A 74 7.28 -12.77 -0.98
N VAL A 75 8.08 -12.53 -2.03
CA VAL A 75 8.92 -11.33 -2.09
C VAL A 75 8.08 -10.04 -2.13
N ILE A 76 6.92 -10.06 -2.77
CA ILE A 76 6.00 -8.92 -2.78
C ILE A 76 5.40 -8.71 -1.38
N GLU A 77 4.95 -9.78 -0.72
CA GLU A 77 4.41 -9.72 0.65
C GLU A 77 5.47 -9.24 1.64
N ASP A 78 6.68 -9.80 1.61
CA ASP A 78 7.81 -9.39 2.46
C ASP A 78 8.16 -7.89 2.25
N LEU A 79 8.05 -7.39 1.01
CA LEU A 79 8.26 -5.97 0.72
C LEU A 79 7.15 -5.10 1.29
N VAL A 80 5.88 -5.52 1.19
CA VAL A 80 4.74 -4.78 1.77
C VAL A 80 4.81 -4.79 3.30
N ASP A 81 5.25 -5.89 3.91
CA ASP A 81 5.52 -5.95 5.36
C ASP A 81 6.58 -4.93 5.77
N ALA A 82 7.71 -4.87 5.06
CA ALA A 82 8.76 -3.90 5.34
C ALA A 82 8.30 -2.45 5.10
N TRP A 83 7.50 -2.22 4.05
CA TRP A 83 6.93 -0.91 3.76
C TRP A 83 5.97 -0.47 4.87
N PHE A 84 5.09 -1.36 5.34
CA PHE A 84 4.21 -1.08 6.46
C PHE A 84 5.00 -0.69 7.73
N GLU A 85 6.00 -1.47 8.13
CA GLU A 85 6.79 -1.18 9.34
C GLU A 85 7.54 0.16 9.22
N GLN A 86 8.07 0.47 8.04
CA GLN A 86 8.71 1.76 7.78
C GLN A 86 7.72 2.92 7.90
N THR A 87 6.53 2.78 7.30
CA THR A 87 5.48 3.81 7.36
C THR A 87 4.96 3.98 8.79
N LEU A 88 4.75 2.89 9.53
CA LEU A 88 4.36 2.94 10.93
C LEU A 88 5.40 3.66 11.79
N ALA A 89 6.69 3.39 11.57
CA ALA A 89 7.76 4.08 12.29
C ALA A 89 7.77 5.59 12.00
N ASN A 90 7.49 6.00 10.76
CA ASN A 90 7.36 7.41 10.39
C ASN A 90 6.15 8.06 11.06
N ASP A 91 4.96 7.45 10.95
CA ASP A 91 3.74 7.93 11.60
C ASP A 91 3.94 8.07 13.12
N LEU A 92 4.62 7.10 13.77
CA LEU A 92 4.94 7.20 15.19
C LEU A 92 5.89 8.37 15.51
N ALA A 93 6.83 8.68 14.63
CA ALA A 93 7.71 9.84 14.78
C ALA A 93 6.93 11.16 14.63
N GLU A 94 6.02 11.25 13.65
CA GLU A 94 5.12 12.40 13.49
C GLU A 94 4.27 12.59 14.75
N ALA A 95 3.65 11.51 15.24
CA ALA A 95 2.80 11.53 16.43
C ALA A 95 3.54 12.10 17.65
N ALA A 96 4.83 11.74 17.80
CA ALA A 96 5.68 12.25 18.87
C ALA A 96 5.97 13.75 18.74
N GLU A 97 5.92 14.30 17.53
CA GLU A 97 6.01 15.73 17.24
C GLU A 97 4.65 16.46 17.35
N GLY A 98 3.57 15.73 17.63
CA GLY A 98 2.23 16.28 17.86
C GLY A 98 1.40 16.50 16.61
N TRP A 99 1.76 15.87 15.49
CA TRP A 99 0.99 15.88 14.25
C TRP A 99 0.96 14.45 13.67
N LEU A 100 -0.02 14.13 12.81
CA LEU A 100 -0.05 12.82 12.17
C LEU A 100 -0.81 12.90 10.85
N MET A 101 -0.24 12.38 9.77
CA MET A 101 -0.95 12.19 8.50
C MET A 101 -1.63 10.82 8.42
N GLY A 102 -1.08 9.80 9.09
CA GLY A 102 -1.69 8.46 9.13
C GLY A 102 -1.46 7.66 7.85
N GLU A 103 -0.25 7.72 7.29
CA GLU A 103 0.12 7.11 6.02
C GLU A 103 -0.01 5.57 6.03
N VAL A 104 0.01 4.93 7.21
CA VAL A 104 -0.23 3.48 7.32
C VAL A 104 -1.59 3.06 6.74
N GLU A 105 -2.57 3.95 6.76
CA GLU A 105 -3.90 3.70 6.20
C GLU A 105 -3.83 3.34 4.70
N HIS A 106 -3.04 4.10 3.95
CA HIS A 106 -2.86 3.93 2.51
C HIS A 106 -2.21 2.57 2.19
N ILE A 107 -1.25 2.14 3.03
CA ILE A 107 -0.61 0.82 2.90
C ILE A 107 -1.64 -0.30 3.14
N LEU A 108 -2.44 -0.20 4.20
CA LEU A 108 -3.49 -1.18 4.50
C LEU A 108 -4.53 -1.25 3.38
N CYS A 109 -4.97 -0.10 2.87
CA CYS A 109 -5.91 -0.02 1.75
C CYS A 109 -5.33 -0.68 0.50
N GLY A 110 -4.08 -0.38 0.16
CA GLY A 110 -3.39 -1.00 -0.97
C GLY A 110 -3.19 -2.51 -0.84
N ALA A 111 -2.76 -2.98 0.34
CA ALA A 111 -2.60 -4.41 0.60
C ALA A 111 -3.94 -5.15 0.50
N ALA A 112 -5.01 -4.57 1.04
CA ALA A 112 -6.36 -5.11 0.90
C ALA A 112 -6.81 -5.20 -0.56
N ARG A 113 -6.56 -4.15 -1.36
CA ARG A 113 -6.85 -4.13 -2.80
C ARG A 113 -6.02 -5.16 -3.58
N ALA A 114 -4.82 -5.47 -3.12
CA ALA A 114 -3.99 -6.55 -3.67
C ALA A 114 -4.48 -7.95 -3.26
N GLY A 115 -5.50 -8.05 -2.40
CA GLY A 115 -6.01 -9.32 -1.88
C GLY A 115 -5.08 -9.96 -0.85
N MET A 116 -4.38 -9.15 -0.06
CA MET A 116 -3.62 -9.59 1.12
C MET A 116 -4.53 -9.55 2.35
N SER A 117 -4.32 -10.46 3.31
CA SER A 117 -4.99 -10.36 4.61
C SER A 117 -4.32 -9.26 5.43
N LEU A 118 -5.12 -8.43 6.08
CA LEU A 118 -4.61 -7.33 6.90
C LEU A 118 -4.23 -7.75 8.31
N ARG A 119 -4.62 -8.97 8.70
CA ARG A 119 -4.49 -9.48 10.07
C ARG A 119 -3.10 -9.27 10.69
N PRO A 120 -1.95 -9.53 10.02
CA PRO A 120 -0.65 -9.32 10.64
C PRO A 120 -0.42 -7.86 11.06
N TRP A 121 -0.72 -6.91 10.17
CA TRP A 121 -0.56 -5.47 10.41
C TRP A 121 -1.58 -4.94 11.41
N LEU A 122 -2.81 -5.45 11.41
CA LEU A 122 -3.82 -5.08 12.40
C LEU A 122 -3.44 -5.56 13.81
N VAL A 123 -2.84 -6.75 13.94
CA VAL A 123 -2.28 -7.23 15.22
C VAL A 123 -1.15 -6.31 15.67
N ARG A 124 -0.25 -5.94 14.76
CA ARG A 124 0.85 -5.01 15.03
C ARG A 124 0.34 -3.63 15.50
N LEU A 125 -0.68 -3.06 14.86
CA LEU A 125 -1.30 -1.80 15.28
C LEU A 125 -1.98 -1.88 16.65
N SER A 126 -2.36 -3.09 17.10
CA SER A 126 -2.96 -3.30 18.41
C SER A 126 -1.93 -3.34 19.55
N GLU A 127 -0.64 -3.27 19.23
CA GLU A 127 0.44 -3.22 20.22
C GLU A 127 0.53 -1.83 20.88
N ALA A 128 1.00 -1.80 22.13
CA ALA A 128 0.94 -0.60 22.96
C ALA A 128 1.77 0.57 22.41
N ASP A 129 2.86 0.29 21.69
CA ASP A 129 3.71 1.31 21.07
C ASP A 129 3.05 1.94 19.83
N ALA A 130 2.15 1.22 19.15
CA ALA A 130 1.40 1.70 17.98
C ALA A 130 0.13 2.49 18.34
N ALA A 131 -0.19 2.62 19.63
CA ALA A 131 -1.43 3.22 20.12
C ALA A 131 -1.75 4.62 19.56
N PRO A 132 -0.80 5.57 19.38
CA PRO A 132 -1.10 6.88 18.81
C PRO A 132 -1.62 6.78 17.38
N VAL A 133 -1.04 5.89 16.57
CA VAL A 133 -1.44 5.68 15.17
C VAL A 133 -2.78 4.97 15.11
N LEU A 134 -3.00 3.94 15.95
CA LEU A 134 -4.30 3.27 16.03
C LEU A 134 -5.42 4.25 16.44
N ALA A 135 -5.19 5.07 17.47
CA ALA A 135 -6.17 6.06 17.92
C ALA A 135 -6.52 7.08 16.83
N TYR A 136 -5.54 7.49 16.02
CA TYR A 136 -5.79 8.35 14.87
C TYR A 136 -6.66 7.66 13.81
N LEU A 137 -6.34 6.42 13.45
CA LEU A 137 -7.17 5.65 12.51
C LEU A 137 -8.60 5.48 13.02
N GLU A 138 -8.77 5.24 14.32
CA GLU A 138 -10.09 5.20 14.95
C GLU A 138 -10.82 6.53 14.88
N GLU A 139 -10.13 7.67 14.99
CA GLU A 139 -10.75 9.01 14.87
C GLU A 139 -11.21 9.31 13.45
N GLN A 140 -10.38 9.01 12.45
CA GLN A 140 -10.71 9.25 11.03
C GLN A 140 -11.80 8.31 10.53
N PHE A 141 -11.88 7.09 11.07
CA PHE A 141 -12.84 6.10 10.64
C PHE A 141 -14.29 6.42 11.03
N PRO A 142 -15.28 6.26 10.12
CA PRO A 142 -15.16 5.82 8.72
C PRO A 142 -15.11 6.98 7.71
N THR A 143 -15.04 8.24 8.16
CA THR A 143 -15.42 9.40 7.34
C THR A 143 -14.26 9.94 6.50
N ASP A 144 -13.03 9.87 7.02
CA ASP A 144 -11.84 10.42 6.37
C ASP A 144 -10.82 9.30 6.09
N MET A 145 -11.30 8.29 5.38
CA MET A 145 -10.50 7.15 4.92
C MET A 145 -10.28 7.25 3.41
N SER A 146 -9.25 6.58 2.89
CA SER A 146 -9.00 6.53 1.46
C SER A 146 -10.26 6.05 0.71
N PRO A 147 -10.72 6.76 -0.34
CA PRO A 147 -11.92 6.37 -1.09
C PRO A 147 -11.75 5.00 -1.75
N PHE A 148 -10.50 4.54 -1.91
CA PHE A 148 -10.17 3.28 -2.54
C PHE A 148 -10.56 2.03 -1.74
N TRP A 149 -10.97 2.18 -0.48
CA TRP A 149 -11.58 1.09 0.31
C TRP A 149 -12.87 0.54 -0.32
N GLU A 150 -13.57 1.33 -1.15
CA GLU A 150 -14.77 0.85 -1.89
C GLU A 150 -14.46 -0.36 -2.79
N PHE A 151 -13.21 -0.50 -3.22
CA PHE A 151 -12.74 -1.61 -4.06
C PHE A 151 -12.12 -2.76 -3.26
N ALA A 152 -12.08 -2.67 -1.93
CA ALA A 152 -11.53 -3.69 -1.03
C ALA A 152 -12.46 -3.98 0.16
N PRO A 153 -13.72 -4.38 -0.08
CA PRO A 153 -14.73 -4.52 0.97
C PRO A 153 -14.36 -5.56 2.04
N HIS A 154 -13.64 -6.62 1.67
CA HIS A 154 -13.18 -7.63 2.63
C HIS A 154 -12.11 -7.08 3.58
N GLY A 155 -11.13 -6.34 3.07
CA GLY A 155 -10.13 -5.70 3.92
C GLY A 155 -10.72 -4.60 4.79
N LEU A 156 -11.69 -3.83 4.26
CA LEU A 156 -12.42 -2.84 5.05
C LEU A 156 -13.16 -3.49 6.23
N GLN A 157 -13.73 -4.69 6.02
CA GLN A 157 -14.36 -5.46 7.09
C GLN A 157 -13.34 -5.95 8.14
N GLU A 158 -12.16 -6.41 7.73
CA GLU A 158 -11.06 -6.75 8.64
C GLU A 158 -10.67 -5.54 9.50
N LEU A 159 -10.45 -4.38 8.87
CA LEU A 159 -10.10 -3.14 9.56
C LEU A 159 -11.20 -2.69 10.54
N THR A 160 -12.46 -2.69 10.10
CA THR A 160 -13.62 -2.30 10.92
C THR A 160 -13.70 -3.14 12.20
N THR A 161 -13.40 -4.43 12.10
CA THR A 161 -13.46 -5.36 13.25
C THR A 161 -12.51 -4.93 14.36
N ILE A 162 -11.35 -4.36 14.04
CA ILE A 162 -10.36 -3.92 15.03
C ILE A 162 -10.70 -2.53 15.55
N LEU A 163 -11.01 -1.57 14.66
CA LEU A 163 -11.31 -0.18 15.03
C LEU A 163 -12.59 -0.03 15.86
N THR A 164 -13.53 -0.99 15.79
CA THR A 164 -14.76 -0.95 16.58
C THR A 164 -14.65 -1.65 17.93
N VAL A 165 -13.67 -2.55 18.11
CA VAL A 165 -13.43 -3.24 19.39
C VAL A 165 -12.74 -2.32 20.40
N GLY A 166 -11.97 -1.32 19.96
CA GLY A 166 -11.36 -0.30 20.83
C GLY A 166 -12.33 0.73 21.43
N ARG A 167 -13.59 0.78 20.97
CA ARG A 167 -14.62 1.75 21.39
C ARG A 167 -15.61 1.24 22.45
N ALA A 168 -15.42 0.04 23.01
CA ALA A 168 -16.35 -0.61 23.94
C ALA A 168 -15.92 -0.53 25.43
#